data_AF-A0A5E6NPN7-F1
#
_entry.id   AF-A0A5E6NPN7-F1
#
_cell.length_a   1.000
_cell.length_b   1.000
_cell.length_c   1.000
_cell.angle_alpha   90.00
_cell.angle_beta   90.00
_cell.angle_gamma   90.00
#
_symmetry.space_group_name_H-M   'P 1'
#
loop_
_entity.id
_entity.type
_entity.pdbx_description
1 polymer ?
#
loop_
_entity_poly.entity_id
_entity_poly.type
_entity_poly.pdbx_seq_one_letter_code
_entity_poly.pdbx_strand_id
1 'polypeptide(L)'
;MKNMTNTLNKLTKFLAVAIISVSLNAFSSVVLNSHTIAKTFITPVTITNTGVSTVNLAFGKPATQSSNYYETDRYQAPQAVNGDTRGVWYTNSITHTKYEQGAWWQVDLGNQKNIKKIVIYNRTDCCADRLSNYQVSISNKADFSTHIYQQDFHVSPNPKKIIQLDASGKQGRYVRIQLLDKDYLSLAEVQVMGVDPLRFC
;
A
#
# COMPACT_ATOMS: atom_id res chain seq x y z
N MET A 1 55.52 23.89 -29.00
CA MET A 1 54.88 23.14 -30.11
C MET A 1 54.28 21.86 -29.54
N LYS A 2 52.94 21.76 -29.60
CA LYS A 2 52.04 20.57 -29.56
C LYS A 2 52.20 19.53 -28.43
N ASN A 3 51.15 19.01 -27.78
CA ASN A 3 49.71 19.28 -27.79
C ASN A 3 49.07 18.50 -26.62
N MET A 4 48.26 19.20 -25.83
CA MET A 4 47.33 18.66 -24.82
C MET A 4 46.13 17.95 -25.48
N THR A 5 46.34 16.78 -26.08
CA THR A 5 45.24 16.03 -26.78
C THR A 5 45.09 14.58 -26.35
N ASN A 6 45.50 14.18 -25.15
CA ASN A 6 45.32 12.78 -24.69
C ASN A 6 44.42 12.59 -23.46
N THR A 7 43.76 13.64 -22.96
CA THR A 7 42.80 13.51 -21.84
C THR A 7 41.34 13.57 -22.27
N LEU A 8 41.03 14.01 -23.50
CA LEU A 8 39.66 14.20 -23.99
C LEU A 8 38.99 12.90 -24.51
N ASN A 9 39.78 11.84 -24.79
CA ASN A 9 39.28 10.59 -25.39
C ASN A 9 38.94 9.47 -24.39
N LYS A 10 39.13 9.70 -23.08
CA LYS A 10 38.70 8.76 -22.02
C LYS A 10 37.32 9.11 -21.43
N LEU A 11 36.85 10.34 -21.61
CA LEU A 11 35.58 10.82 -21.04
C LEU A 11 34.37 10.55 -21.95
N THR A 12 34.60 10.37 -23.26
CA THR A 12 33.54 10.11 -24.25
C THR A 12 33.09 8.65 -24.33
N LYS A 13 33.73 7.71 -23.61
CA LYS A 13 33.31 6.29 -23.57
C LYS A 13 32.47 5.89 -22.36
N PHE A 14 32.21 6.81 -21.42
CA PHE A 14 31.34 6.56 -20.26
C PHE A 14 29.93 7.17 -20.41
N LEU A 15 29.61 7.73 -21.57
CA LEU A 15 28.32 8.36 -21.84
C LEU A 15 27.59 7.70 -23.02
N ALA A 16 27.53 6.37 -23.01
CA ALA A 16 26.63 5.63 -23.88
C ALA A 16 26.13 4.40 -23.12
N VAL A 17 24.81 4.20 -23.12
CA VAL A 17 24.02 3.18 -22.39
C VAL A 17 23.62 3.68 -20.99
N ALA A 18 22.37 4.04 -20.67
CA ALA A 18 21.09 3.54 -21.15
C ALA A 18 20.08 4.68 -21.36
N ILE A 19 19.44 4.67 -22.53
CA ILE A 19 18.18 5.36 -22.77
C ILE A 19 17.09 4.46 -22.17
N ILE A 20 16.49 4.87 -21.05
CA ILE A 20 15.18 4.35 -20.63
C ILE A 20 14.27 5.56 -20.47
N SER A 21 13.18 5.51 -21.23
CA SER A 21 12.10 6.47 -21.38
C SER A 21 11.72 7.21 -20.09
N VAL A 22 11.95 8.51 -20.05
CA VAL A 22 11.21 9.41 -19.16
C VAL A 22 10.07 10.00 -19.98
N SER A 23 8.84 9.62 -19.63
CA SER A 23 7.62 10.21 -20.18
C SER A 23 7.57 11.70 -19.86
N LEU A 24 7.28 12.50 -20.89
CA LEU A 24 7.13 13.95 -20.85
C LEU A 24 6.20 14.40 -19.72
N ASN A 25 6.56 15.50 -19.05
CA ASN A 25 5.76 16.74 -19.02
C ASN A 25 6.40 17.79 -18.11
N ALA A 26 7.01 18.81 -18.74
CA ALA A 26 7.05 20.22 -18.32
C ALA A 26 8.32 20.90 -18.88
N PHE A 27 8.30 21.29 -20.15
CA PHE A 27 9.24 22.31 -20.64
C PHE A 27 8.61 23.68 -20.35
N SER A 28 9.16 24.41 -19.38
CA SER A 28 9.10 25.86 -19.41
C SER A 28 10.35 26.33 -20.15
N SER A 29 10.20 26.68 -21.43
CA SER A 29 11.26 27.26 -22.25
C SER A 29 11.70 28.60 -21.69
N VAL A 30 12.94 28.69 -21.22
CA VAL A 30 13.63 29.96 -20.96
C VAL A 30 14.61 30.19 -22.12
N VAL A 31 14.25 31.08 -23.04
CA VAL A 31 15.14 31.54 -24.11
C VAL A 31 16.05 32.62 -23.54
N LEU A 32 17.37 32.38 -23.52
CA LEU A 32 18.38 33.40 -23.20
C LEU A 32 19.19 33.69 -24.46
N ASN A 33 18.91 34.83 -25.09
CA ASN A 33 19.75 35.40 -26.14
C ASN A 33 21.04 35.91 -25.47
N SER A 34 22.15 35.22 -25.69
CA SER A 34 23.44 35.63 -25.11
C SER A 34 24.02 36.80 -25.90
N HIS A 35 24.33 37.90 -25.22
CA HIS A 35 25.60 38.65 -25.38
C HIS A 35 25.84 39.58 -24.19
N THR A 36 25.98 38.99 -22.99
CA THR A 36 26.85 39.52 -21.92
C THR A 36 27.09 38.40 -20.91
N ILE A 37 28.35 38.10 -20.57
CA ILE A 37 28.69 37.10 -19.55
C ILE A 37 28.47 37.74 -18.18
N ALA A 38 27.25 37.68 -17.66
CA ALA A 38 27.01 37.90 -16.24
C ALA A 38 27.36 36.61 -15.49
N LYS A 39 28.26 36.70 -14.50
CA LYS A 39 28.58 35.58 -13.60
C LYS A 39 27.28 35.03 -12.99
N THR A 40 26.83 33.90 -13.52
CA THR A 40 25.61 33.25 -13.08
C THR A 40 25.92 32.48 -11.81
N PHE A 41 25.35 32.90 -10.68
CA PHE A 41 25.33 32.09 -9.47
C PHE A 41 24.35 30.94 -9.70
N ILE A 42 24.86 29.72 -9.88
CA ILE A 42 24.03 28.52 -9.93
C ILE A 42 23.72 28.14 -8.48
N THR A 43 22.57 28.56 -7.97
CA THR A 43 22.05 27.99 -6.72
C THR A 43 21.62 26.54 -7.00
N PRO A 44 22.06 25.56 -6.19
CA PRO A 44 21.53 24.21 -6.30
C PRO A 44 20.04 24.26 -5.94
N VAL A 45 19.19 24.09 -6.94
CA VAL A 45 17.76 23.87 -6.74
C VAL A 45 17.60 22.41 -6.35
N THR A 46 17.29 22.15 -5.09
CA THR A 46 16.86 20.82 -4.65
C THR A 46 15.46 20.58 -5.22
N ILE A 47 15.38 19.84 -6.32
CA ILE A 47 14.10 19.31 -6.81
C ILE A 47 13.72 18.15 -5.90
N THR A 48 12.93 18.42 -4.86
CA THR A 48 12.29 17.35 -4.09
C THR A 48 11.10 16.85 -4.90
N ASN A 49 11.24 15.68 -5.51
CA ASN A 49 10.08 14.96 -6.03
C ASN A 49 9.24 14.48 -4.84
N THR A 50 8.35 15.34 -4.34
CA THR A 50 7.45 15.06 -3.19
C THR A 50 6.24 14.22 -3.60
N GLY A 51 6.24 13.63 -4.79
CA GLY A 51 5.26 12.65 -5.26
C GLY A 51 5.40 11.34 -4.50
N VAL A 52 5.16 11.33 -3.19
CA VAL A 52 5.09 10.12 -2.39
C VAL A 52 3.81 9.39 -2.78
N SER A 53 3.91 8.51 -3.76
CA SER A 53 2.80 7.69 -4.21
C SER A 53 2.33 6.79 -3.07
N THR A 54 1.03 6.83 -2.78
CA THR A 54 0.42 5.89 -1.85
C THR A 54 0.34 4.51 -2.50
N VAL A 55 0.83 3.47 -1.84
CA VAL A 55 0.85 2.09 -2.32
C VAL A 55 0.00 1.19 -1.42
N ASN A 56 -0.43 0.02 -1.92
CA ASN A 56 -1.01 -1.02 -1.07
C ASN A 56 0.10 -1.71 -0.27
N LEU A 57 0.25 -1.33 0.99
CA LEU A 57 1.25 -1.84 1.92
C LEU A 57 0.98 -3.29 2.33
N ALA A 58 -0.27 -3.75 2.24
CA ALA A 58 -0.66 -5.09 2.62
C ALA A 58 -0.41 -6.13 1.51
N PHE A 59 -0.26 -5.70 0.25
CA PHE A 59 -0.09 -6.62 -0.87
C PHE A 59 1.08 -7.60 -0.66
N GLY A 60 0.78 -8.89 -0.69
CA GLY A 60 1.73 -9.98 -0.49
C GLY A 60 2.32 -10.07 0.93
N LYS A 61 1.74 -9.37 1.91
CA LYS A 61 2.24 -9.41 3.30
C LYS A 61 1.73 -10.64 4.06
N PRO A 62 2.45 -11.09 5.11
CA PRO A 62 1.95 -12.13 6.00
C PRO A 62 0.63 -11.71 6.64
N ALA A 63 -0.36 -12.59 6.55
CA ALA A 63 -1.66 -12.42 7.18
C ALA A 63 -2.06 -13.69 7.94
N THR A 64 -2.81 -13.52 9.02
CA THR A 64 -3.34 -14.60 9.86
C THR A 64 -4.81 -14.34 10.17
N GLN A 65 -5.51 -15.39 10.58
CA GLN A 65 -6.91 -15.30 11.01
C GLN A 65 -7.15 -16.23 12.20
N SER A 66 -8.23 -15.97 12.93
CA SER A 66 -8.59 -16.70 14.17
C SER A 66 -8.70 -18.20 13.97
N SER A 67 -9.23 -18.62 12.83
CA SER A 67 -9.35 -20.02 12.44
C SER A 67 -9.48 -20.15 10.92
N ASN A 68 -9.18 -21.32 10.37
CA ASN A 68 -9.46 -21.64 8.95
C ASN A 68 -10.69 -22.54 8.86
N TYR A 69 -11.63 -22.22 7.97
CA TYR A 69 -12.84 -23.04 7.78
C TYR A 69 -12.49 -24.48 7.37
N TYR A 70 -11.57 -24.62 6.41
CA TYR A 70 -11.00 -25.88 5.96
C TYR A 70 -9.50 -25.93 6.21
N GLU A 71 -8.98 -27.13 6.43
CA GLU A 71 -7.54 -27.42 6.46
C GLU A 71 -6.99 -27.54 5.03
N THR A 72 -7.17 -26.48 4.25
CA THR A 72 -6.68 -26.37 2.86
C THR A 72 -5.92 -25.05 2.70
N ASP A 73 -5.10 -24.94 1.65
CA ASP A 73 -4.46 -23.66 1.28
C ASP A 73 -5.45 -22.63 0.68
N ARG A 74 -6.67 -23.09 0.40
CA ARG A 74 -7.77 -22.23 -0.02
C ARG A 74 -8.40 -21.53 1.17
N TYR A 75 -8.90 -20.33 0.95
CA TYR A 75 -9.63 -19.53 1.96
C TYR A 75 -8.84 -19.13 3.20
N GLN A 76 -7.51 -19.26 3.17
CA GLN A 76 -6.63 -18.82 4.24
C GLN A 76 -6.45 -17.29 4.24
N ALA A 77 -5.98 -16.74 5.35
CA ALA A 77 -5.78 -15.31 5.54
C ALA A 77 -5.01 -14.58 4.43
N PRO A 78 -3.96 -15.16 3.78
CA PRO A 78 -3.25 -14.49 2.69
C PRO A 78 -4.10 -14.19 1.46
N GLN A 79 -5.27 -14.81 1.30
CA GLN A 79 -6.14 -14.53 0.15
C GLN A 79 -6.70 -13.10 0.16
N ALA A 80 -6.78 -12.43 1.32
CA ALA A 80 -7.21 -11.04 1.40
C ALA A 80 -6.09 -10.02 1.13
N VAL A 81 -4.90 -10.46 0.70
CA VAL A 81 -3.76 -9.58 0.38
C VAL A 81 -3.07 -9.98 -0.91
N ASN A 82 -3.79 -10.68 -1.80
CA ASN A 82 -3.25 -11.20 -3.05
C ASN A 82 -3.51 -10.27 -4.25
N GLY A 83 -4.26 -9.17 -4.04
CA GLY A 83 -4.59 -8.17 -5.06
C GLY A 83 -5.88 -8.45 -5.85
N ASP A 84 -6.55 -9.58 -5.61
CA ASP A 84 -7.79 -9.95 -6.27
C ASP A 84 -9.01 -9.51 -5.46
N THR A 85 -9.71 -8.50 -5.95
CA THR A 85 -10.87 -7.94 -5.25
C THR A 85 -12.18 -8.70 -5.49
N ARG A 86 -12.17 -9.84 -6.20
CA ARG A 86 -13.38 -10.61 -6.49
C ARG A 86 -13.87 -11.32 -5.23
N GLY A 87 -15.05 -10.96 -4.75
CA GLY A 87 -15.69 -11.60 -3.60
C GLY A 87 -16.45 -12.88 -3.95
N VAL A 88 -15.86 -13.79 -4.72
CA VAL A 88 -16.54 -15.01 -5.19
C VAL A 88 -15.88 -16.26 -4.58
N TRP A 89 -16.67 -17.18 -4.04
CA TRP A 89 -16.15 -18.38 -3.38
C TRP A 89 -15.28 -19.27 -4.29
N TYR A 90 -15.68 -19.45 -5.54
CA TYR A 90 -15.01 -20.38 -6.45
C TYR A 90 -13.71 -19.84 -7.08
N THR A 91 -13.39 -18.55 -6.88
CA THR A 91 -12.17 -17.94 -7.41
C THR A 91 -10.96 -18.08 -6.48
N ASN A 92 -11.14 -18.65 -5.28
CA ASN A 92 -10.11 -18.74 -4.23
C ASN A 92 -9.54 -17.37 -3.82
N SER A 93 -10.28 -16.29 -4.05
CA SER A 93 -9.89 -14.91 -3.78
C SER A 93 -10.61 -14.33 -2.56
N ILE A 94 -11.01 -15.19 -1.61
CA ILE A 94 -11.62 -14.77 -0.36
C ILE A 94 -11.02 -15.56 0.79
N THR A 95 -11.03 -15.00 1.99
CA THR A 95 -10.76 -15.70 3.25
C THR A 95 -12.04 -16.32 3.80
N HIS A 96 -11.93 -17.31 4.69
CA HIS A 96 -13.08 -17.82 5.45
C HIS A 96 -12.65 -18.45 6.78
N THR A 97 -13.16 -17.92 7.90
CA THR A 97 -12.96 -18.50 9.24
C THR A 97 -13.96 -19.62 9.53
N LYS A 98 -13.86 -20.27 10.70
CA LYS A 98 -14.97 -21.04 11.27
C LYS A 98 -16.04 -20.09 11.84
N TYR A 99 -17.18 -20.65 12.22
CA TYR A 99 -18.24 -19.92 12.93
C TYR A 99 -17.85 -19.74 14.40
N GLU A 100 -17.43 -18.54 14.78
CA GLU A 100 -16.91 -18.29 16.11
C GLU A 100 -17.17 -16.86 16.59
N GLN A 101 -17.19 -16.68 17.91
CA GLN A 101 -17.40 -15.37 18.51
C GLN A 101 -16.16 -14.51 18.24
N GLY A 102 -16.36 -13.34 17.64
CA GLY A 102 -15.29 -12.40 17.41
C GLY A 102 -14.21 -12.90 16.45
N ALA A 103 -14.61 -13.67 15.42
CA ALA A 103 -13.72 -14.11 14.35
C ALA A 103 -12.94 -12.91 13.78
N TRP A 104 -11.65 -13.09 13.52
CA TRP A 104 -10.77 -11.99 13.12
C TRP A 104 -9.80 -12.39 12.02
N TRP A 105 -9.39 -11.39 11.25
CA TRP A 105 -8.32 -11.44 10.27
C TRP A 105 -7.34 -10.29 10.53
N GLN A 106 -6.05 -10.53 10.30
CA GLN A 106 -4.99 -9.57 10.58
C GLN A 106 -3.86 -9.66 9.55
N VAL A 107 -3.29 -8.51 9.18
CA VAL A 107 -2.05 -8.43 8.38
C VAL A 107 -0.91 -7.81 9.19
N ASP A 108 0.29 -8.33 8.98
CA ASP A 108 1.56 -7.75 9.44
C ASP A 108 2.24 -7.01 8.28
N LEU A 109 2.33 -5.67 8.36
CA LEU A 109 2.98 -4.85 7.33
C LEU A 109 4.52 -4.97 7.34
N GLY A 110 5.09 -5.71 8.29
CA GLY A 110 6.52 -5.99 8.49
C GLY A 110 7.22 -4.99 9.40
N ASN A 111 6.86 -3.71 9.30
CA ASN A 111 7.30 -2.65 10.21
C ASN A 111 6.22 -1.55 10.30
N GLN A 112 6.44 -0.55 11.15
CA GLN A 112 5.51 0.57 11.27
C GLN A 112 5.45 1.35 9.95
N LYS A 113 4.25 1.51 9.42
CA LYS A 113 3.96 2.27 8.19
C LYS A 113 3.06 3.45 8.49
N ASN A 114 3.14 4.48 7.64
CA ASN A 114 2.15 5.55 7.65
C ASN A 114 0.92 5.13 6.84
N ILE A 115 -0.11 4.66 7.53
CA ILE A 115 -1.37 4.20 6.93
C ILE A 115 -2.28 5.41 6.71
N LYS A 116 -2.76 5.59 5.47
CA LYS A 116 -3.63 6.71 5.08
C LYS A 116 -5.08 6.29 4.90
N LYS A 117 -5.30 5.08 4.40
CA LYS A 117 -6.63 4.58 4.04
C LYS A 117 -6.65 3.06 4.12
N ILE A 118 -7.76 2.50 4.58
CA ILE A 118 -8.02 1.06 4.53
C ILE A 118 -9.21 0.83 3.60
N VAL A 119 -9.09 -0.10 2.67
CA VAL A 119 -10.19 -0.51 1.80
C VAL A 119 -10.48 -1.99 2.05
N ILE A 120 -11.70 -2.31 2.45
CA ILE A 120 -12.14 -3.66 2.75
C ILE A 120 -13.11 -4.08 1.65
N TYR A 121 -12.79 -5.14 0.92
CA TYR A 121 -13.66 -5.77 -0.06
C TYR A 121 -14.31 -7.00 0.58
N ASN A 122 -15.64 -7.03 0.54
CA ASN A 122 -16.45 -8.08 1.12
C ASN A 122 -16.64 -9.23 0.12
N ARG A 123 -17.14 -10.35 0.62
CA ARG A 123 -17.74 -11.40 -0.22
C ARG A 123 -18.98 -10.83 -0.94
N THR A 124 -19.22 -11.25 -2.18
CA THR A 124 -20.26 -10.72 -3.07
C THR A 124 -21.15 -11.77 -3.74
N ASP A 125 -20.74 -13.03 -3.79
CA ASP A 125 -21.52 -14.13 -4.39
C ASP A 125 -22.65 -14.65 -3.47
N CYS A 126 -22.49 -14.53 -2.16
CA CYS A 126 -23.54 -14.69 -1.16
C CYS A 126 -23.08 -14.06 0.16
N CYS A 127 -23.97 -14.05 1.14
CA CYS A 127 -23.56 -14.00 2.55
C CYS A 127 -22.81 -12.70 2.92
N ALA A 128 -23.04 -11.63 2.16
CA ALA A 128 -22.40 -10.33 2.36
C ALA A 128 -22.78 -9.71 3.72
N ASP A 129 -23.95 -10.10 4.24
CA ASP A 129 -24.51 -9.72 5.53
C ASP A 129 -23.66 -10.17 6.74
N ARG A 130 -22.81 -11.21 6.59
CA ARG A 130 -21.94 -11.69 7.67
C ARG A 130 -20.93 -10.66 8.17
N LEU A 131 -20.47 -9.75 7.29
CA LEU A 131 -19.59 -8.64 7.66
C LEU A 131 -20.41 -7.38 8.04
N SER A 132 -21.48 -7.53 8.83
CA SER A 132 -22.37 -6.40 9.18
C SER A 132 -21.98 -5.70 10.47
N ASN A 133 -21.42 -6.42 11.46
CA ASN A 133 -21.05 -5.87 12.76
C ASN A 133 -19.60 -6.19 13.10
N TYR A 134 -18.69 -5.24 12.85
CA TYR A 134 -17.25 -5.48 12.92
C TYR A 134 -16.46 -4.24 13.34
N GLN A 135 -15.28 -4.48 13.89
CA GLN A 135 -14.31 -3.48 14.27
C GLN A 135 -13.11 -3.53 13.32
N VAL A 136 -12.59 -2.34 13.01
CA VAL A 136 -11.29 -2.19 12.33
C VAL A 136 -10.33 -1.49 13.26
N SER A 137 -9.15 -2.08 13.43
CA SER A 137 -8.13 -1.59 14.34
C SER A 137 -6.74 -1.54 13.71
N ILE A 138 -5.93 -0.62 14.22
CA ILE A 138 -4.50 -0.47 13.88
C ILE A 138 -3.68 -0.56 15.16
N SER A 139 -2.63 -1.37 15.17
CA SER A 139 -1.74 -1.52 16.32
C SER A 139 -0.26 -1.63 15.92
N ASN A 140 0.63 -1.39 16.87
CA ASN A 140 2.04 -1.75 16.78
C ASN A 140 2.34 -3.12 17.41
N LYS A 141 1.36 -3.73 18.08
CA LYS A 141 1.49 -5.04 18.72
C LYS A 141 0.56 -6.05 18.05
N ALA A 142 1.08 -7.26 17.80
CA ALA A 142 0.35 -8.31 17.12
C ALA A 142 -0.86 -8.84 17.92
N ASP A 143 -0.84 -8.67 19.25
CA ASP A 143 -1.91 -9.08 20.15
C ASP A 143 -3.06 -8.06 20.26
N PHE A 144 -2.89 -6.86 19.70
CA PHE A 144 -3.84 -5.75 19.82
C PHE A 144 -4.14 -5.36 21.27
N SER A 145 -3.18 -5.53 22.19
CA SER A 145 -3.28 -5.02 23.57
C SER A 145 -3.29 -3.49 23.65
N THR A 146 -2.93 -2.81 22.56
CA THR A 146 -2.99 -1.34 22.41
C THR A 146 -3.49 -0.99 21.02
N HIS A 147 -4.17 0.15 20.91
CA HIS A 147 -4.81 0.60 19.68
C HIS A 147 -4.37 2.02 19.33
N ILE A 148 -3.88 2.20 18.11
CA ILE A 148 -3.60 3.52 17.51
C ILE A 148 -4.86 4.09 16.86
N TYR A 149 -5.69 3.20 16.34
CA TYR A 149 -6.99 3.49 15.77
C TYR A 149 -7.90 2.28 16.02
N GLN A 150 -9.15 2.56 16.31
CA GLN A 150 -10.20 1.57 16.49
C GLN A 150 -11.53 2.23 16.15
N GLN A 151 -12.34 1.55 15.33
CA GLN A 151 -13.69 2.01 15.00
C GLN A 151 -14.58 0.82 14.69
N ASP A 152 -15.82 0.88 15.18
CA ASP A 152 -16.85 -0.11 14.92
C ASP A 152 -17.70 0.30 13.72
N PHE A 153 -18.19 -0.69 12.98
CA PHE A 153 -18.99 -0.57 11.78
C PHE A 153 -20.17 -1.54 11.87
N HIS A 154 -21.37 -1.02 11.56
CA HIS A 154 -22.64 -1.75 11.68
C HIS A 154 -23.38 -1.90 10.34
N VAL A 155 -22.64 -1.79 9.23
CA VAL A 155 -23.19 -1.93 7.87
C VAL A 155 -22.22 -2.74 7.01
N SER A 156 -22.75 -3.76 6.34
CA SER A 156 -21.96 -4.60 5.44
C SER A 156 -21.39 -3.82 4.27
N PRO A 157 -20.09 -3.97 3.97
CA PRO A 157 -19.53 -3.41 2.74
C PRO A 157 -20.16 -4.07 1.50
N ASN A 158 -20.61 -3.26 0.54
CA ASN A 158 -21.18 -3.75 -0.72
C ASN A 158 -20.70 -2.93 -1.94
N PRO A 159 -19.75 -3.43 -2.74
CA PRO A 159 -18.87 -4.55 -2.44
C PRO A 159 -17.76 -4.17 -1.45
N LYS A 160 -17.55 -2.87 -1.18
CA LYS A 160 -16.40 -2.39 -0.39
C LYS A 160 -16.72 -1.26 0.56
N LYS A 161 -15.88 -1.12 1.59
CA LYS A 161 -15.86 -0.01 2.55
C LYS A 161 -14.51 0.67 2.46
N ILE A 162 -14.53 1.99 2.31
CA ILE A 162 -13.35 2.82 2.40
C ILE A 162 -13.35 3.51 3.77
N ILE A 163 -12.26 3.35 4.49
CA ILE A 163 -11.99 4.02 5.77
C ILE A 163 -10.86 5.01 5.49
N GLN A 164 -11.21 6.29 5.44
CA GLN A 164 -10.23 7.37 5.34
C GLN A 164 -9.74 7.70 6.75
N LEU A 165 -8.42 7.73 6.92
CA LEU A 165 -7.81 8.22 8.16
C LEU A 165 -7.57 9.73 8.02
N ASP A 166 -7.21 10.38 9.13
CA ASP A 166 -6.90 11.81 9.13
C ASP A 166 -5.74 12.17 8.17
N ALA A 167 -5.56 13.46 7.91
CA ALA A 167 -4.53 13.94 6.98
C ALA A 167 -3.11 13.45 7.35
N SER A 168 -2.81 13.36 8.66
CA SER A 168 -1.55 12.81 9.16
C SER A 168 -1.40 11.31 8.92
N GLY A 169 -2.49 10.56 8.78
CA GLY A 169 -2.49 9.10 8.77
C GLY A 169 -2.27 8.53 10.17
N LYS A 170 -2.21 7.20 10.24
CA LYS A 170 -1.90 6.46 11.46
C LYS A 170 -0.62 5.67 11.28
N GLN A 171 0.32 5.87 12.19
CA GLN A 171 1.60 5.15 12.24
C GLN A 171 1.39 3.79 12.93
N GLY A 172 1.30 2.70 12.16
CA GLY A 172 1.00 1.37 12.69
C GLY A 172 1.63 0.23 11.89
N ARG A 173 1.78 -0.94 12.50
CA ARG A 173 2.34 -2.15 11.86
C ARG A 173 1.29 -3.19 11.50
N TYR A 174 0.26 -3.35 12.33
CA TYR A 174 -0.77 -4.37 12.15
C TYR A 174 -2.11 -3.70 11.88
N VAL A 175 -2.89 -4.31 11.00
CA VAL A 175 -4.30 -3.97 10.77
C VAL A 175 -5.13 -5.22 11.02
N ARG A 176 -6.21 -5.10 11.80
CA ARG A 176 -7.14 -6.20 12.11
C ARG A 176 -8.56 -5.80 11.75
N ILE A 177 -9.30 -6.77 11.21
CA ILE A 177 -10.75 -6.72 11.03
C ILE A 177 -11.31 -7.84 11.89
N GLN A 178 -12.20 -7.51 12.82
CA GLN A 178 -12.73 -8.44 13.79
C GLN A 178 -14.24 -8.28 13.89
N LEU A 179 -14.99 -9.38 13.81
CA LEU A 179 -16.42 -9.36 14.08
C LEU A 179 -16.65 -9.00 15.56
N LEU A 180 -17.76 -8.31 15.83
CA LEU A 180 -18.21 -8.07 17.22
C LEU A 180 -19.18 -9.16 17.70
N ASP A 181 -19.76 -9.91 16.76
CA ASP A 181 -20.71 -11.00 17.02
C ASP A 181 -20.08 -12.37 16.70
N LYS A 182 -20.91 -13.42 16.84
CA LYS A 182 -20.58 -14.79 16.44
C LYS A 182 -21.03 -15.04 15.00
N ASP A 183 -20.08 -15.08 14.07
CA ASP A 183 -20.31 -15.46 12.68
C ASP A 183 -19.03 -15.98 12.00
N TYR A 184 -19.12 -16.29 10.71
CA TYR A 184 -17.99 -16.49 9.82
C TYR A 184 -17.48 -15.15 9.29
N LEU A 185 -16.18 -14.90 9.38
CA LEU A 185 -15.53 -13.79 8.70
C LEU A 185 -15.06 -14.22 7.30
N SER A 186 -15.44 -13.47 6.27
CA SER A 186 -14.94 -13.65 4.90
C SER A 186 -14.59 -12.30 4.29
N LEU A 187 -13.36 -12.18 3.80
CA LEU A 187 -12.84 -10.97 3.19
C LEU A 187 -12.30 -11.31 1.80
N ALA A 188 -12.69 -10.55 0.78
CA ALA A 188 -12.14 -10.73 -0.55
C ALA A 188 -10.74 -10.13 -0.65
N GLU A 189 -10.58 -8.89 -0.21
CA GLU A 189 -9.30 -8.19 -0.24
C GLU A 189 -9.30 -7.08 0.83
N VAL A 190 -8.15 -6.84 1.42
CA VAL A 190 -7.90 -5.74 2.35
C VAL A 190 -6.70 -4.96 1.86
N GLN A 191 -6.95 -3.76 1.37
CA GLN A 191 -5.90 -2.86 0.91
C GLN A 191 -5.57 -1.87 2.02
N VAL A 192 -4.34 -1.89 2.49
CA VAL A 192 -3.82 -0.92 3.46
C VAL A 192 -3.00 0.10 2.68
N MET A 193 -3.63 1.21 2.34
CA MET A 193 -3.04 2.25 1.50
C MET A 193 -2.25 3.21 2.37
N GLY A 194 -0.97 3.38 2.05
CA GLY A 194 -0.10 4.29 2.78
C GLY A 194 1.21 4.56 2.08
N VAL A 195 2.12 5.19 2.81
CA VAL A 195 3.46 5.50 2.34
C VAL A 195 4.43 4.45 2.87
N ASP A 196 5.27 3.90 1.99
CA ASP A 196 6.44 3.13 2.39
C ASP A 196 7.70 3.99 2.26
N PRO A 197 8.34 4.43 3.37
CA PRO A 197 9.56 5.23 3.31
C PRO A 197 10.73 4.52 2.61
N LEU A 198 10.66 3.20 2.42
CA LEU A 198 11.74 2.37 1.90
C LEU A 198 11.56 1.94 0.43
N ARG A 199 10.49 2.38 -0.25
CA ARG A 199 10.32 2.18 -1.69
C ARG A 199 10.53 3.50 -2.41
N PHE A 200 11.76 3.72 -2.89
CA PHE A 200 12.03 4.67 -3.95
C PHE A 200 11.67 3.97 -5.27
N CYS A 201 10.69 4.51 -5.99
CA CYS A 201 10.32 4.06 -7.33
C CYS A 201 11.39 4.44 -8.35
#